data_AF-A0A4U2Q3Y7-F1
#
_entry.id   AF-A0A4U2Q3Y7-F1
#
_cell.length_a   1.000
_cell.length_b   1.000
_cell.length_c   1.000
_cell.angle_alpha   90.00
_cell.angle_beta   90.00
_cell.angle_gamma   90.00
#
_symmetry.space_group_name_H-M   'P 1'
#
loop_
_entity.id
_entity.type
_entity.pdbx_description
1 polymer ?
#
loop_
_entity_poly.entity_id
_entity_poly.type
_entity_poly.pdbx_seq_one_letter_code
_entity_poly.pdbx_strand_id
1 'polypeptide(L)' 'MTYQAFKNNNSKEYLGFCEQKGFIYSLQLDVGRYCVVALQNGCITTLITYSIRSYTVCR' A
#
# COMPACT_ATOMS: atom_id res chain seq x y z
N MET A 1 8.36 5.20 -2.19
CA MET A 1 7.30 5.58 -3.16
C MET A 1 7.16 7.10 -3.16
N THR A 2 6.97 7.74 -4.32
CA THR A 2 6.70 9.19 -4.40
C THR A 2 5.21 9.50 -4.25
N TYR A 3 4.85 10.70 -3.80
CA TYR A 3 3.45 11.16 -3.73
C TYR A 3 2.72 11.07 -5.08
N GLN A 4 3.38 11.42 -6.19
CA GLN A 4 2.79 11.33 -7.54
C GLN A 4 2.38 9.89 -7.88
N ALA A 5 3.26 8.92 -7.63
CA ALA A 5 3.00 7.50 -7.85
C ALA A 5 1.83 6.99 -6.98
N PHE A 6 1.73 7.41 -5.72
CA PHE A 6 0.60 7.09 -4.86
C PHE A 6 -0.71 7.70 -5.36
N LYS A 7 -0.70 8.99 -5.71
CA LYS A 7 -1.88 9.71 -6.19
C LYS A 7 -2.48 9.02 -7.43
N ASN A 8 -1.62 8.63 -8.37
CA ASN A 8 -2.00 7.98 -9.62
C ASN A 8 -2.27 6.48 -9.48
N ASN A 9 -2.04 5.86 -8.32
CA ASN A 9 -2.33 4.45 -8.11
C ASN A 9 -3.85 4.26 -7.94
N ASN A 10 -4.49 3.59 -8.90
CA ASN A 10 -5.93 3.32 -8.86
C ASN A 10 -6.32 2.14 -7.97
N SER A 11 -5.34 1.34 -7.55
CA SER A 11 -5.52 0.18 -6.67
C SER A 11 -5.29 0.51 -5.19
N LYS A 12 -5.32 1.80 -4.83
CA LYS A 12 -5.17 2.26 -3.44
C LYS A 12 -6.46 2.01 -2.66
N GLU A 13 -6.33 1.41 -1.50
CA GLU A 13 -7.42 1.09 -0.57
C GLU A 13 -7.14 1.74 0.78
N TYR A 14 -8.13 2.42 1.34
CA TYR A 14 -8.00 3.06 2.65
C TYR A 14 -8.18 2.03 3.77
N LEU A 15 -7.20 1.93 4.66
CA LEU A 15 -7.22 0.97 5.77
C LEU A 15 -7.59 1.61 7.11
N GLY A 16 -7.44 2.92 7.24
CA GLY A 16 -7.75 3.63 8.49
C GLY A 16 -6.80 4.79 8.78
N PHE A 17 -6.96 5.38 9.96
CA PHE A 17 -6.15 6.49 10.44
C PHE A 17 -5.42 6.08 11.73
N CYS A 18 -4.16 6.48 11.84
CA CYS A 18 -3.34 6.32 13.03
C CYS A 18 -2.80 7.70 13.43
N GLU A 19 -3.05 8.17 14.66
CA GLU A 19 -2.63 9.51 15.11
C GLU A 19 -1.13 9.77 14.92
N GLN A 20 -0.30 8.75 15.16
CA GLN A 20 1.16 8.89 15.05
C GLN A 20 1.70 8.85 13.62
N LYS A 21 0.93 8.32 12.66
CA LYS A 21 1.41 8.02 11.30
C LYS A 21 0.60 8.69 10.19
N GLY A 22 -0.61 9.15 10.47
CA GLY A 22 -1.54 9.68 9.49
C GLY A 22 -2.45 8.61 8.87
N PHE A 23 -2.85 8.84 7.62
CA PHE A 23 -3.78 7.98 6.89
C PHE A 23 -3.07 6.77 6.32
N ILE A 24 -3.58 5.57 6.58
CA ILE A 24 -3.00 4.31 6.15
C ILE A 24 -3.72 3.83 4.89
N TYR A 25 -2.93 3.44 3.88
CA TYR A 25 -3.44 2.87 2.63
C TYR A 25 -2.71 1.58 2.29
N SER A 26 -3.45 0.60 1.75
CA SER A 26 -2.90 -0.52 1.00
C SER A 26 -2.85 -0.14 -0.48
N LEU A 27 -1.86 -0.61 -1.21
CA LEU A 27 -1.76 -0.40 -2.65
C LEU A 27 -0.96 -1.50 -3.31
N GLN A 28 -1.37 -1.80 -4.54
CA GLN A 28 -0.65 -2.72 -5.41
C GLN A 28 0.50 -2.01 -6.10
N LEU A 29 1.71 -2.55 -5.99
CA LEU A 29 2.91 -2.06 -6.67
C LEU A 29 3.08 -2.71 -8.04
N ASP A 30 2.80 -4.01 -8.11
CA ASP A 30 2.91 -4.85 -9.30
C ASP A 30 2.02 -6.09 -9.13
N VAL A 31 1.93 -6.96 -10.14
CA VAL A 31 1.21 -8.24 -10.07
C VAL A 31 1.73 -9.06 -8.87
N GLY A 32 0.85 -9.31 -7.89
CA GLY A 32 1.18 -10.06 -6.68
C GLY A 32 2.04 -9.31 -5.65
N ARG A 33 2.42 -8.06 -5.88
CA ARG A 33 3.24 -7.26 -4.94
C ARG A 33 2.46 -6.06 -4.43
N TYR A 34 2.44 -5.92 -3.11
CA TYR A 34 1.65 -4.92 -2.41
C TYR A 34 2.49 -4.20 -1.38
N CYS A 35 2.04 -3.02 -0.97
CA CYS A 35 2.59 -2.36 0.20
C CYS A 35 1.51 -1.62 0.98
N VAL A 36 1.78 -1.44 2.27
CA VAL A 36 1.03 -0.55 3.16
C VAL A 36 1.86 0.70 3.35
N VAL A 37 1.23 1.86 3.17
CA VAL A 37 1.86 3.17 3.34
C VAL A 37 1.07 4.03 4.32
N ALA A 38 1.78 4.93 4.97
CA ALA A 38 1.21 6.03 5.74
C ALA A 38 1.38 7.34 4.96
N LEU A 39 0.31 8.11 4.86
CA LEU A 39 0.29 9.46 4.31
C LEU A 39 0.09 10.48 5.44
N GLN A 40 1.07 11.36 5.62
CA GLN A 40 1.03 12.42 6.62
C GLN A 40 1.63 13.70 6.02
N ASN A 41 0.86 14.79 5.99
CA ASN A 41 1.30 16.09 5.46
C ASN A 41 1.93 16.02 4.05
N GLY A 42 1.40 15.15 3.17
CA GLY A 42 1.93 14.92 1.82
C GLY A 42 3.15 13.99 1.74
N CYS A 43 3.76 13.65 2.88
CA CYS A 43 4.83 12.66 2.95
C CYS A 43 4.26 11.25 2.98
N ILE A 44 4.87 10.36 2.19
CA ILE A 44 4.50 8.95 2.12
C ILE A 44 5.60 8.11 2.71
N THR A 45 5.25 7.32 3.72
CA THR A 45 6.16 6.38 4.38
C THR A 45 5.68 4.96 4.13
N THR A 46 6.51 4.12 3.53
CA THR A 46 6.21 2.69 3.39
C THR A 46 6.36 2.01 4.75
N LEU A 47 5.28 1.38 5.23
CA LEU A 47 5.26 0.65 6.50
C LEU A 47 5.60 -0.83 6.29
N ILE A 48 4.98 -1.46 5.29
CA ILE A 48 5.12 -2.89 5.01
C ILE A 48 5.15 -3.08 3.49
N THR A 49 6.02 -3.95 3.00
CA THR A 49 5.97 -4.45 1.62
C THR A 49 5.83 -5.96 1.67
N TYR A 50 4.87 -6.51 0.94
CA TYR A 50 4.61 -7.94 0.92
C TYR A 50 4.30 -8.43 -0.50
N SER A 51 4.45 -9.73 -0.69
CA SER A 51 4.12 -10.40 -1.95
C SER A 51 3.19 -11.56 -1.65
N ILE A 52 2.11 -11.66 -2.40
CA ILE A 52 1.18 -12.78 -2.32
C ILE A 52 1.75 -13.88 -3.20
N ARG A 53 2.08 -15.03 -2.60
CA ARG A 53 2.39 -16.24 -3.33
C ARG A 53 1.10 -17.04 -3.46
N SER A 54 0.49 -16.99 -4.64
CA SER A 54 -0.64 -17.84 -4.99
C SER A 54 -0.11 -19.26 -5.18
N TYR A 55 -0.30 -20.14 -4.21
CA TYR A 55 -0.13 -21.56 -4.43
C TYR A 55 -1.39 -22.05 -5.14
N THR A 56 -1.25 -22.54 -6.36
CA THR A 56 -2.34 -23.30 -6.99
C THR A 56 -2.51 -24.56 -6.16
N VAL A 57 -3.52 -24.60 -5.30
CA VAL A 57 -3.90 -25.86 -4.63
C VAL A 57 -4.43 -26.74 -5.76
N CYS A 58 -3.61 -27.66 -6.26
CA CYS A 58 -4.06 -28.71 -7.17
C CYS A 58 -5.21 -29.44 -6.47
N ARG A 59 -6.39 -29.44 -7.10
CA ARG A 59 -7.61 -30.06 -6.60
C ARG A 59 -7.92 -31.29 -7.44
#